data_AF-A0A8T7A6F8-F1
#
_entry.id   AF-A0A8T7A6F8-F1
#
_cell.length_a   1.000
_cell.length_b   1.000
_cell.length_c   1.000
_cell.angle_alpha   90.00
_cell.angle_beta   90.00
_cell.angle_gamma   90.00
#
_symmetry.space_group_name_H-M   'P 1'
#
loop_
_entity.id
_entity.type
_entity.pdbx_description
1 polymer ?
#
loop_
_entity_poly.entity_id
_entity_poly.type
_entity_poly.pdbx_seq_one_letter_code
_entity_poly.pdbx_strand_id
1 'polypeptide(L)'
;SVVKGLMGQELAKFLIEFLPFEEHQKAIIDSVRLVLQPGLITEELREEIWKRGKRKNVYYIGFLQQTPDDLPIKVDSHNNWEEISKNIRSEVEKNNKIAKLLCQILSSAGQAYLQTTELVLSKPNDQDAVAAILNSIGQYFNKFDNEMPTWRDIQALIEYTEQYHQKHREIQRLLVLDQSILPQLKAIFNLSMINETLVDPIFGMTDAIGSVMRKKIEPVINPIVENIKLLR
;
A
#
# COMPACT_ATOMS: atom_id res chain seq x y z
N SER A 1 5.21 23.04 -15.61
CA SER A 1 5.55 22.17 -14.47
C SER A 1 7.06 22.02 -14.42
N VAL A 2 7.68 22.26 -13.26
CA VAL A 2 9.16 22.20 -13.05
C VAL A 2 9.74 20.82 -13.43
N VAL A 3 8.94 19.76 -13.31
CA VAL A 3 9.28 18.36 -13.63
C VAL A 3 9.65 18.15 -15.11
N LYS A 4 9.15 18.98 -16.02
CA LYS A 4 9.42 18.86 -17.47
C LYS A 4 10.65 19.66 -17.95
N GLY A 5 11.36 20.34 -17.04
CA GLY A 5 12.53 21.16 -17.37
C GLY A 5 13.83 20.64 -16.74
N LEU A 6 14.97 21.13 -17.22
CA LEU A 6 16.32 20.79 -16.71
C LEU A 6 16.44 20.96 -15.19
N MET A 7 15.79 21.99 -14.64
CA MET A 7 15.74 22.27 -13.20
C MET A 7 15.15 21.11 -12.38
N GLY A 8 14.18 20.38 -12.91
CA GLY A 8 13.58 19.22 -12.23
C GLY A 8 14.59 18.07 -12.07
N GLN A 9 15.41 17.84 -13.09
CA GLN A 9 16.47 16.81 -13.05
C GLN A 9 17.62 17.22 -12.12
N GLU A 10 18.00 18.49 -12.10
CA GLU A 10 19.02 19.01 -11.18
C GLU A 10 18.55 18.89 -9.72
N LEU A 11 17.30 19.25 -9.43
CA LEU A 11 16.72 19.08 -8.10
C LEU A 11 16.66 17.59 -7.70
N ALA A 12 16.30 16.70 -8.63
CA ALA A 12 16.28 15.26 -8.35
C ALA A 12 17.68 14.71 -8.03
N LYS A 13 18.70 15.12 -8.79
CA LYS A 13 20.11 14.76 -8.51
C LYS A 13 20.53 15.25 -7.13
N PHE A 14 20.24 16.49 -6.80
CA PHE A 14 20.51 17.05 -5.47
C PHE A 14 19.83 16.21 -4.38
N LEU A 15 18.52 15.94 -4.47
CA LEU A 15 17.83 15.11 -3.48
C LEU A 15 18.50 13.74 -3.30
N ILE A 16 18.97 13.11 -4.38
CA ILE A 16 19.59 11.78 -4.34
C ILE A 16 20.98 11.79 -3.70
N GLU A 17 21.76 12.84 -3.94
CA GLU A 17 23.06 13.06 -3.30
C GLU A 17 22.93 13.26 -1.79
N PHE A 18 21.85 13.93 -1.35
CA PHE A 18 21.62 14.23 0.07
C PHE A 18 20.83 13.14 0.82
N LEU A 19 20.08 12.29 0.12
CA LEU A 19 19.29 11.18 0.68
C LEU A 19 20.06 10.27 1.69
N PRO A 20 21.35 9.92 1.48
CA PRO A 20 22.11 9.12 2.45
C PRO A 20 22.33 9.80 3.80
N PHE A 21 22.28 11.13 3.85
CA PHE A 21 22.52 11.93 5.05
C PHE A 21 21.22 12.32 5.77
N GLU A 22 20.06 12.04 5.18
CA GLU A 22 18.76 12.36 5.78
C GLU A 22 18.41 11.38 6.90
N GLU A 23 18.10 11.93 8.07
CA GLU A 23 17.73 11.18 9.27
C GLU A 23 16.22 11.08 9.43
N HIS A 24 15.49 12.14 9.07
CA HIS A 24 14.04 12.24 9.22
C HIS A 24 13.33 11.32 8.23
N GLN A 25 12.56 10.35 8.74
CA GLN A 25 11.94 9.33 7.89
C GLN A 25 10.96 9.96 6.89
N LYS A 26 10.16 10.94 7.32
CA LYS A 26 9.23 11.66 6.45
C LYS A 26 9.93 12.36 5.28
N ALA A 27 11.04 13.03 5.52
CA ALA A 27 11.80 13.72 4.48
C ALA A 27 12.37 12.74 3.44
N ILE A 28 12.78 11.54 3.86
CA ILE A 28 13.23 10.47 2.96
C ILE A 28 12.09 9.98 2.09
N ILE A 29 10.92 9.70 2.69
CA ILE A 29 9.74 9.23 1.97
C ILE A 29 9.35 10.26 0.90
N ASP A 30 9.24 11.53 1.29
CA ASP A 30 8.90 12.63 0.38
C ASP A 30 9.95 12.79 -0.73
N SER A 31 11.24 12.75 -0.39
CA SER A 31 12.33 12.86 -1.37
C SER A 31 12.31 11.71 -2.37
N VAL A 32 12.18 10.45 -1.90
CA VAL A 32 12.07 9.27 -2.77
C VAL A 32 10.84 9.37 -3.66
N ARG A 33 9.67 9.76 -3.11
CA ARG A 33 8.45 9.97 -3.92
C ARG A 33 8.68 11.03 -5.00
N LEU A 34 9.31 12.15 -4.66
CA LEU A 34 9.56 13.24 -5.58
C LEU A 34 10.50 12.87 -6.73
N VAL A 35 11.59 12.16 -6.46
CA VAL A 35 12.58 11.78 -7.49
C VAL A 35 12.09 10.65 -8.39
N LEU A 36 11.12 9.85 -7.93
CA LEU A 36 10.47 8.81 -8.72
C LEU A 36 9.41 9.35 -9.69
N GLN A 37 9.20 10.67 -9.76
CA GLN A 37 8.32 11.22 -10.79
C GLN A 37 8.85 10.91 -12.21
N PRO A 38 7.96 10.62 -13.17
CA PRO A 38 8.36 10.21 -14.51
C PRO A 38 9.32 11.20 -15.19
N GLY A 39 10.46 10.69 -15.68
CA GLY A 39 11.44 11.45 -16.45
C GLY A 39 12.51 12.21 -15.64
N LEU A 40 12.52 12.08 -14.30
CA LEU A 40 13.52 12.74 -13.45
C LEU A 40 14.79 11.92 -13.24
N ILE A 41 14.68 10.60 -13.20
CA ILE A 41 15.81 9.69 -12.98
C ILE A 41 15.82 8.57 -14.01
N THR A 42 16.99 7.96 -14.19
CA THR A 42 17.13 6.76 -15.04
C THR A 42 16.70 5.50 -14.28
N GLU A 43 16.48 4.41 -15.01
CA GLU A 43 16.12 3.12 -14.41
C GLU A 43 17.24 2.57 -13.51
N GLU A 44 18.51 2.78 -13.89
CA GLU A 44 19.65 2.34 -13.09
C GLU A 44 19.67 3.03 -11.72
N LEU A 45 19.37 4.34 -11.70
CA LEU A 45 19.31 5.10 -10.45
C LEU A 45 18.09 4.72 -9.61
N ARG A 46 16.95 4.46 -10.26
CA ARG A 46 15.75 3.93 -9.62
C ARG A 46 16.05 2.60 -8.90
N GLU A 47 16.73 1.66 -9.55
CA GLU A 47 17.16 0.42 -8.91
C GLU A 47 18.15 0.63 -7.75
N GLU A 48 19.06 1.60 -7.87
CA GLU A 48 20.00 1.92 -6.80
C GLU A 48 19.27 2.41 -5.54
N ILE A 49 18.33 3.35 -5.72
CA ILE A 49 17.49 3.87 -4.62
C ILE A 49 16.70 2.73 -3.98
N TRP A 50 16.14 1.81 -4.79
CA TRP A 50 15.44 0.64 -4.26
C TRP A 50 16.34 -0.26 -3.40
N LYS A 51 17.57 -0.52 -3.85
CA LYS A 51 18.55 -1.35 -3.11
C LYS A 51 18.87 -0.76 -1.73
N ARG A 52 18.84 0.57 -1.58
CA ARG A 52 19.02 1.26 -0.28
C ARG A 52 17.90 0.92 0.73
N GLY A 53 16.70 0.60 0.26
CA GLY A 53 15.58 0.17 1.10
C GLY A 53 15.86 -1.05 1.97
N LYS A 54 16.80 -1.93 1.56
CA LYS A 54 17.23 -3.08 2.37
C LYS A 54 17.85 -2.66 3.71
N ARG A 55 18.50 -1.49 3.74
CA ARG A 55 19.09 -0.91 4.96
C ARG A 55 18.10 0.00 5.67
N LYS A 56 17.34 0.81 4.93
CA LYS A 56 16.39 1.78 5.47
C LYS A 56 15.04 1.65 4.76
N ASN A 57 14.15 0.84 5.34
CA ASN A 57 12.89 0.41 4.69
C ASN A 57 11.92 1.55 4.33
N VAL A 58 12.06 2.75 4.90
CA VAL A 58 11.22 3.91 4.52
C VAL A 58 11.43 4.36 3.07
N TYR A 59 12.55 3.99 2.45
CA TYR A 59 12.73 4.16 1.01
C TYR A 59 11.62 3.44 0.24
N TYR A 60 11.22 2.24 0.67
CA TYR A 60 10.14 1.49 0.03
C TYR A 60 8.79 2.20 0.11
N ILE A 61 8.52 2.97 1.17
CA ILE A 61 7.27 3.74 1.29
C ILE A 61 7.18 4.78 0.17
N GLY A 62 8.28 5.44 -0.18
CA GLY A 62 8.30 6.38 -1.32
C GLY A 62 7.95 5.71 -2.65
N PHE A 63 8.43 4.48 -2.87
CA PHE A 63 8.04 3.67 -4.04
C PHE A 63 6.58 3.24 -3.99
N LEU A 64 6.08 2.78 -2.83
CA LEU A 64 4.68 2.39 -2.64
C LEU A 64 3.73 3.58 -2.87
N GLN A 65 4.17 4.80 -2.65
CA GLN A 65 3.39 6.01 -2.92
C GLN A 65 3.46 6.45 -4.39
N GLN A 66 4.64 6.40 -5.01
CA GLN A 66 4.85 6.98 -6.35
C GLN A 66 4.61 6.01 -7.50
N THR A 67 5.06 4.76 -7.36
CA THR A 67 5.03 3.74 -8.41
C THR A 67 4.53 2.40 -7.86
N PRO A 68 3.32 2.35 -7.24
CA PRO A 68 2.85 1.14 -6.57
C PRO A 68 2.70 -0.08 -7.50
N ASP A 69 2.42 0.16 -8.78
CA ASP A 69 2.21 -0.86 -9.81
C ASP A 69 3.46 -1.16 -10.66
N ASP A 70 4.55 -0.46 -10.37
CA ASP A 70 5.83 -0.59 -11.05
C ASP A 70 6.90 -0.50 -9.96
N LEU A 71 7.07 -1.58 -9.22
CA LEU A 71 8.14 -1.73 -8.23
C LEU A 71 9.29 -2.52 -8.85
N PRO A 72 10.56 -2.16 -8.59
CA PRO A 72 11.73 -2.82 -9.17
C PRO A 72 12.06 -4.13 -8.45
N ILE A 73 11.07 -5.02 -8.35
CA ILE A 73 11.18 -6.40 -7.89
C ILE A 73 10.38 -7.32 -8.79
N LYS A 74 10.86 -8.56 -8.92
CA LYS A 74 10.14 -9.61 -9.63
C LYS A 74 9.42 -10.48 -8.59
N VAL A 75 8.12 -10.56 -8.73
CA VAL A 75 7.24 -11.41 -7.92
C VAL A 75 6.25 -12.08 -8.88
N ASP A 76 6.02 -13.37 -8.71
CA ASP A 76 5.03 -14.09 -9.50
C ASP A 76 3.62 -13.59 -9.16
N SER A 77 2.68 -13.74 -10.10
CA SER A 77 1.27 -13.49 -9.79
C SER A 77 0.76 -14.48 -8.75
N HIS A 78 -0.33 -14.15 -8.08
CA HIS A 78 -1.02 -15.06 -7.17
C HIS A 78 -1.38 -16.37 -7.90
N ASN A 79 -1.29 -17.52 -7.22
CA ASN A 79 -1.50 -18.84 -7.84
C ASN A 79 -2.86 -18.96 -8.57
N ASN A 80 -3.90 -18.34 -8.01
CA ASN A 80 -5.25 -18.34 -8.58
C ASN A 80 -5.52 -17.15 -9.52
N TRP A 81 -4.52 -16.36 -9.90
CA TRP A 81 -4.71 -15.14 -10.70
C TRP A 81 -5.38 -15.43 -12.04
N GLU A 82 -4.91 -16.45 -12.77
CA GLU A 82 -5.46 -16.80 -14.08
C GLU A 82 -6.92 -17.24 -13.99
N GLU A 83 -7.24 -18.09 -13.02
CA GLU A 83 -8.59 -18.62 -12.79
C GLU A 83 -9.56 -17.50 -12.38
N ILE A 84 -9.22 -16.74 -11.33
CA ILE A 84 -10.07 -15.65 -10.82
C ILE A 84 -10.27 -14.59 -11.90
N SER A 85 -9.19 -14.16 -12.57
CA SER A 85 -9.27 -13.14 -13.62
C SER A 85 -10.13 -13.59 -14.81
N LYS A 86 -10.14 -14.89 -15.13
CA LYS A 86 -11.03 -15.46 -16.14
C LYS A 86 -12.49 -15.43 -15.67
N ASN A 87 -12.77 -15.84 -14.43
CA ASN A 87 -14.12 -15.91 -13.87
C ASN A 87 -14.78 -14.52 -13.80
N ILE A 88 -14.05 -13.49 -13.38
CA ILE A 88 -14.59 -12.14 -13.21
C ILE A 88 -14.42 -11.22 -14.43
N ARG A 89 -13.89 -11.74 -15.55
CA ARG A 89 -13.58 -10.95 -16.77
C ARG A 89 -14.75 -10.09 -17.24
N SER A 90 -15.95 -10.65 -17.25
CA SER A 90 -17.15 -9.94 -17.72
C SER A 90 -17.47 -8.70 -16.89
N GLU A 91 -17.11 -8.67 -15.59
CA GLU A 91 -17.29 -7.50 -14.74
C GLU A 91 -16.16 -6.49 -14.93
N VAL A 92 -14.93 -6.95 -15.19
CA VAL A 92 -13.80 -6.07 -15.56
C VAL A 92 -14.12 -5.29 -16.84
N GLU A 93 -14.68 -5.96 -17.86
CA GLU A 93 -15.10 -5.36 -19.13
C GLU A 93 -16.23 -4.34 -18.96
N LYS A 94 -17.14 -4.58 -18.00
CA LYS A 94 -18.19 -3.62 -17.58
C LYS A 94 -17.67 -2.49 -16.69
N ASN A 95 -16.36 -2.36 -16.52
CA ASN A 95 -15.72 -1.34 -15.71
C ASN A 95 -16.06 -1.41 -14.21
N ASN A 96 -16.35 -2.60 -13.67
CA ASN A 96 -16.47 -2.81 -12.24
C ASN A 96 -15.10 -2.54 -11.58
N LYS A 97 -15.00 -1.49 -10.77
CA LYS A 97 -13.73 -1.00 -10.20
C LYS A 97 -13.13 -2.02 -9.23
N ILE A 98 -13.98 -2.71 -8.48
CA ILE A 98 -13.57 -3.74 -7.52
C ILE A 98 -12.99 -4.95 -8.26
N ALA A 99 -13.62 -5.36 -9.37
CA ALA A 99 -13.12 -6.43 -10.22
C ALA A 99 -11.72 -6.11 -10.77
N LYS A 100 -11.53 -4.88 -11.27
CA LYS A 100 -10.24 -4.38 -11.76
C LYS A 100 -9.18 -4.37 -10.67
N LEU A 101 -9.52 -3.86 -9.48
CA LEU A 101 -8.63 -3.83 -8.34
C LEU A 101 -8.22 -5.25 -7.91
N LEU A 102 -9.17 -6.20 -7.86
CA LEU A 102 -8.86 -7.60 -7.54
C LEU A 102 -7.91 -8.22 -8.58
N CYS A 103 -8.16 -8.05 -9.88
CA CYS A 103 -7.25 -8.53 -10.92
C CYS A 103 -5.84 -7.91 -10.80
N GLN A 104 -5.77 -6.63 -10.45
CA GLN A 104 -4.51 -5.90 -10.27
C GLN A 104 -3.73 -6.42 -9.06
N ILE A 105 -4.38 -6.60 -7.91
CA ILE A 105 -3.76 -7.12 -6.69
C ILE A 105 -3.21 -8.52 -6.88
N LEU A 106 -3.95 -9.37 -7.59
CA LEU A 106 -3.54 -10.76 -7.84
C LEU A 106 -2.47 -10.87 -8.94
N SER A 107 -2.22 -9.82 -9.73
CA SER A 107 -1.15 -9.80 -10.74
C SER A 107 0.24 -9.73 -10.10
N SER A 108 1.29 -9.97 -10.89
CA SER A 108 2.69 -9.82 -10.46
C SER A 108 3.00 -8.46 -9.82
N ALA A 109 2.45 -7.37 -10.39
CA ALA A 109 2.66 -6.02 -9.86
C ALA A 109 1.97 -5.84 -8.49
N GLY A 110 0.74 -6.33 -8.36
CA GLY A 110 0.01 -6.32 -7.09
C GLY A 110 0.70 -7.16 -6.02
N GLN A 111 1.22 -8.33 -6.38
CA GLN A 111 2.00 -9.17 -5.46
C GLN A 111 3.31 -8.50 -5.02
N ALA A 112 3.98 -7.77 -5.93
CA ALA A 112 5.12 -6.94 -5.58
C ALA A 112 4.75 -5.85 -4.56
N TYR A 113 3.62 -5.18 -4.74
CA TYR A 113 3.10 -4.19 -3.79
C TYR A 113 2.83 -4.81 -2.42
N LEU A 114 2.11 -5.94 -2.36
CA LEU A 114 1.78 -6.63 -1.10
C LEU A 114 3.03 -7.09 -0.36
N GLN A 115 3.97 -7.72 -1.06
CA GLN A 115 5.23 -8.20 -0.49
C GLN A 115 6.05 -7.04 0.08
N THR A 116 6.12 -5.92 -0.63
CA THR A 116 6.86 -4.73 -0.19
C THR A 116 6.17 -4.08 1.02
N THR A 117 4.84 -4.00 1.01
CA THR A 117 4.04 -3.48 2.13
C THR A 117 4.28 -4.30 3.39
N GLU A 118 4.24 -5.63 3.31
CA GLU A 118 4.54 -6.53 4.45
C GLU A 118 5.96 -6.32 4.97
N LEU A 119 6.95 -6.14 4.08
CA LEU A 119 8.33 -5.85 4.47
C LEU A 119 8.43 -4.56 5.29
N VAL A 120 7.74 -3.49 4.89
CA VAL A 120 7.71 -2.23 5.64
C VAL A 120 7.01 -2.41 7.00
N LEU A 121 5.82 -3.02 7.01
CA LEU A 121 5.02 -3.24 8.22
C LEU A 121 5.74 -4.11 9.26
N SER A 122 6.62 -5.02 8.82
CA SER A 122 7.36 -5.90 9.72
C SER A 122 8.30 -5.15 10.68
N LYS A 123 8.87 -4.02 10.24
CA LYS A 123 9.90 -3.28 10.97
C LYS A 123 9.84 -1.76 10.76
N PRO A 124 8.71 -1.07 11.04
CA PRO A 124 8.70 0.38 11.00
C PRO A 124 9.68 0.95 12.03
N ASN A 125 10.36 2.04 11.66
CA ASN A 125 11.40 2.66 12.48
C ASN A 125 10.82 3.64 13.51
N ASP A 126 9.85 4.46 13.10
CA ASP A 126 9.22 5.50 13.90
C ASP A 126 7.73 5.70 13.53
N GLN A 127 7.09 6.66 14.18
CA GLN A 127 5.67 6.95 14.03
C GLN A 127 5.34 7.53 12.65
N ASP A 128 6.20 8.38 12.08
CA ASP A 128 6.04 8.94 10.74
C ASP A 128 6.02 7.83 9.68
N ALA A 129 6.92 6.85 9.77
CA ALA A 129 6.94 5.71 8.88
C ALA A 129 5.65 4.87 8.99
N VAL A 130 5.12 4.68 10.20
CA VAL A 130 3.86 3.98 10.44
C VAL A 130 2.69 4.73 9.81
N ALA A 131 2.56 6.02 10.10
CA ALA A 131 1.50 6.86 9.53
C ALA A 131 1.54 6.84 7.99
N ALA A 132 2.74 7.01 7.42
CA ALA A 132 2.93 7.01 5.97
C ALA A 132 2.56 5.67 5.32
N ILE A 133 2.95 4.52 5.89
CA ILE A 133 2.59 3.22 5.30
C ILE A 133 1.09 2.94 5.43
N LEU A 134 0.45 3.26 6.56
CA LEU A 134 -0.99 3.07 6.73
C LEU A 134 -1.79 3.91 5.74
N ASN A 135 -1.44 5.19 5.55
CA ASN A 135 -2.06 6.05 4.55
C ASN A 135 -1.84 5.52 3.13
N SER A 136 -0.65 5.00 2.83
CA SER A 136 -0.32 4.45 1.50
C SER A 136 -1.16 3.21 1.18
N ILE A 137 -1.41 2.35 2.18
CA ILE A 137 -2.30 1.18 2.04
C ILE A 137 -3.72 1.64 1.70
N GLY A 138 -4.31 2.51 2.52
CA GLY A 138 -5.67 3.01 2.26
C GLY A 138 -5.84 3.61 0.87
N GLN A 139 -4.90 4.48 0.47
CA GLN A 139 -4.94 5.13 -0.84
C GLN A 139 -4.80 4.16 -2.02
N TYR A 140 -4.00 3.11 -1.88
CA TYR A 140 -3.84 2.10 -2.92
C TYR A 140 -5.14 1.31 -3.13
N PHE A 141 -5.79 0.88 -2.03
CA PHE A 141 -7.00 0.06 -2.06
C PHE A 141 -8.31 0.84 -2.25
N ASN A 142 -8.35 2.13 -1.90
CA ASN A 142 -9.57 2.93 -2.01
C ASN A 142 -9.85 3.34 -3.47
N LYS A 143 -10.53 2.45 -4.21
CA LYS A 143 -11.05 2.70 -5.56
C LYS A 143 -12.58 2.82 -5.59
N PHE A 144 -13.18 3.06 -4.43
CA PHE A 144 -14.62 3.14 -4.25
C PHE A 144 -15.14 4.54 -4.58
N ASP A 145 -16.38 4.62 -5.05
CA ASP A 145 -17.02 5.90 -5.40
C ASP A 145 -17.44 6.72 -4.18
N ASN A 146 -17.68 6.05 -3.05
CA ASN A 146 -18.12 6.68 -1.82
C ASN A 146 -16.93 6.98 -0.92
N GLU A 147 -17.03 8.08 -0.17
CA GLU A 147 -16.13 8.35 0.92
C GLU A 147 -16.23 7.22 1.96
N MET A 148 -15.08 6.64 2.31
CA MET A 148 -15.01 5.57 3.29
C MET A 148 -14.93 6.17 4.71
N PRO A 149 -15.64 5.60 5.70
CA PRO A 149 -15.51 6.05 7.08
C PRO A 149 -14.06 5.92 7.58
N THR A 150 -13.68 6.82 8.48
CA THR A 150 -12.38 6.81 9.16
C THR A 150 -12.52 6.17 10.54
N TRP A 151 -11.53 5.36 10.93
CA TRP A 151 -11.59 4.53 12.13
C TRP A 151 -10.38 4.76 13.04
N ARG A 152 -10.63 4.70 14.35
CA ARG A 152 -9.58 4.73 15.39
C ARG A 152 -9.40 3.38 16.09
N ASP A 153 -10.20 2.39 15.70
CA ASP A 153 -10.17 1.03 16.22
C ASP A 153 -10.26 0.05 15.05
N ILE A 154 -9.22 -0.78 14.91
CA ILE A 154 -9.12 -1.77 13.84
C ILE A 154 -10.17 -2.88 13.96
N GLN A 155 -10.60 -3.22 15.19
CA GLN A 155 -11.60 -4.26 15.40
C GLN A 155 -12.98 -3.76 14.98
N ALA A 156 -13.33 -2.54 15.37
CA ALA A 156 -14.58 -1.91 14.93
C ALA A 156 -14.64 -1.75 13.39
N LEU A 157 -13.50 -1.45 12.75
CA LEU A 157 -13.39 -1.42 11.29
C LEU A 157 -13.68 -2.80 10.69
N ILE A 158 -13.05 -3.87 11.20
CA ILE A 158 -13.24 -5.24 10.71
C ILE A 158 -14.69 -5.71 10.92
N GLU A 159 -15.28 -5.42 12.08
CA GLU A 159 -16.70 -5.72 12.35
C GLU A 159 -17.63 -4.99 11.38
N TYR A 160 -17.31 -3.75 11.02
CA TYR A 160 -18.09 -2.98 10.05
C TYR A 160 -18.04 -3.59 8.65
N THR A 161 -16.88 -4.07 8.22
CA THR A 161 -16.70 -4.62 6.87
C THR A 161 -17.26 -6.03 6.71
N GLU A 162 -17.44 -6.79 7.79
CA GLU A 162 -17.95 -8.17 7.77
C GLU A 162 -19.25 -8.32 6.95
N GLN A 163 -20.18 -7.37 7.11
CA GLN A 163 -21.48 -7.38 6.41
C GLN A 163 -21.50 -6.46 5.17
N TYR A 164 -20.40 -5.78 4.87
CA TYR A 164 -20.35 -4.78 3.80
C TYR A 164 -20.61 -5.39 2.42
N HIS A 165 -20.16 -6.62 2.21
CA HIS A 165 -20.39 -7.36 0.97
C HIS A 165 -21.87 -7.51 0.61
N GLN A 166 -22.76 -7.59 1.60
CA GLN A 166 -24.21 -7.77 1.39
C GLN A 166 -24.89 -6.49 0.87
N LYS A 167 -24.31 -5.32 1.16
CA LYS A 167 -24.88 -4.01 0.82
C LYS A 167 -24.40 -3.49 -0.53
N HIS A 168 -23.39 -4.13 -1.15
CA HIS A 168 -22.72 -3.66 -2.34
C HIS A 168 -23.02 -4.52 -3.57
N ARG A 169 -23.82 -3.98 -4.49
CA ARG A 169 -24.28 -4.68 -5.70
C ARG A 169 -23.12 -5.18 -6.58
N GLU A 170 -22.04 -4.41 -6.71
CA GLU A 170 -20.88 -4.81 -7.50
C GLU A 170 -20.17 -6.05 -6.94
N ILE A 171 -20.11 -6.18 -5.62
CA ILE A 171 -19.55 -7.37 -4.96
C ILE A 171 -20.46 -8.56 -5.15
N GLN A 172 -21.77 -8.38 -4.96
CA GLN A 172 -22.74 -9.46 -5.15
C GLN A 172 -22.65 -10.05 -6.56
N ARG A 173 -22.40 -9.23 -7.58
CA ARG A 173 -22.14 -9.72 -8.95
C ARG A 173 -20.88 -10.58 -9.03
N LEU A 174 -19.78 -10.17 -8.38
CA LEU A 174 -18.55 -10.94 -8.35
C LEU A 174 -18.73 -12.26 -7.60
N LEU A 175 -19.45 -12.26 -6.47
CA LEU A 175 -19.74 -13.47 -5.69
C LEU A 175 -20.67 -14.46 -6.41
N VAL A 176 -21.50 -13.99 -7.35
CA VAL A 176 -22.29 -14.88 -8.22
C VAL A 176 -21.39 -15.61 -9.23
N LEU A 177 -20.30 -14.96 -9.69
CA LEU A 177 -19.36 -15.55 -10.64
C LEU A 177 -18.39 -16.51 -9.96
N ASP A 178 -17.92 -16.14 -8.76
CA ASP A 178 -16.98 -16.95 -7.99
C ASP A 178 -17.16 -16.65 -6.50
N GLN A 179 -17.67 -17.61 -5.73
CA GLN A 179 -17.85 -17.43 -4.28
C GLN A 179 -16.53 -17.54 -3.51
N SER A 180 -15.50 -18.16 -4.10
CA SER A 180 -14.23 -18.42 -3.42
C SER A 180 -13.44 -17.13 -3.16
N ILE A 181 -13.75 -16.04 -3.87
CA ILE A 181 -13.06 -14.74 -3.76
C ILE A 181 -13.54 -13.88 -2.57
N LEU A 182 -14.56 -14.33 -1.81
CA LEU A 182 -15.11 -13.56 -0.70
C LEU A 182 -14.05 -13.13 0.33
N PRO A 183 -13.08 -13.97 0.76
CA PRO A 183 -12.02 -13.55 1.66
C PRO A 183 -11.17 -12.41 1.11
N GLN A 184 -10.81 -12.46 -0.19
CA GLN A 184 -10.03 -11.43 -0.87
C GLN A 184 -10.81 -10.12 -0.94
N LEU A 185 -12.10 -10.18 -1.25
CA LEU A 185 -12.94 -8.98 -1.27
C LEU A 185 -13.03 -8.34 0.12
N LYS A 186 -13.25 -9.13 1.19
CA LYS A 186 -13.22 -8.61 2.57
C LYS A 186 -11.88 -7.94 2.91
N ALA A 187 -10.77 -8.56 2.53
CA ALA A 187 -9.44 -7.98 2.72
C ALA A 187 -9.27 -6.65 1.99
N ILE A 188 -9.73 -6.54 0.75
CA ILE A 188 -9.73 -5.29 -0.01
C ILE A 188 -10.50 -4.18 0.73
N PHE A 189 -11.67 -4.48 1.29
CA PHE A 189 -12.44 -3.49 2.06
C PHE A 189 -11.72 -3.03 3.31
N ASN A 190 -11.21 -3.99 4.10
CA ASN A 190 -10.45 -3.67 5.30
C ASN A 190 -9.28 -2.75 4.97
N LEU A 191 -8.48 -3.13 3.97
CA LEU A 191 -7.30 -2.38 3.56
C LEU A 191 -7.63 -1.00 2.98
N SER A 192 -8.78 -0.83 2.33
CA SER A 192 -9.22 0.47 1.79
C SER A 192 -9.57 1.53 2.84
N MET A 193 -9.86 1.10 4.07
CA MET A 193 -10.22 1.98 5.19
C MET A 193 -9.04 2.24 6.14
N ILE A 194 -7.86 1.66 5.84
CA ILE A 194 -6.66 1.86 6.65
C ILE A 194 -6.09 3.24 6.41
N ASN A 195 -5.81 3.96 7.50
CA ASN A 195 -5.05 5.19 7.49
C ASN A 195 -4.41 5.39 8.88
N GLU A 196 -3.66 6.47 9.04
CA GLU A 196 -2.92 6.78 10.26
C GLU A 196 -3.80 6.91 11.52
N THR A 197 -5.10 7.23 11.41
CA THR A 197 -5.93 7.46 12.59
C THR A 197 -6.14 6.21 13.45
N LEU A 198 -5.86 5.02 12.89
CA LEU A 198 -5.88 3.76 13.63
C LEU A 198 -4.80 3.68 14.71
N VAL A 199 -3.72 4.46 14.60
CA VAL A 199 -2.65 4.51 15.61
C VAL A 199 -2.72 5.77 16.48
N ASP A 200 -3.62 6.72 16.21
CA ASP A 200 -3.82 7.93 17.04
C ASP A 200 -4.01 7.62 18.52
N PRO A 201 -4.85 6.63 18.94
CA PRO A 201 -5.02 6.35 20.37
C PRO A 201 -3.74 5.87 21.04
N ILE A 202 -2.84 5.24 20.28
CA ILE A 202 -1.57 4.72 20.78
C ILE A 202 -0.53 5.84 20.82
N PHE A 203 -0.32 6.53 19.70
CA PHE A 203 0.69 7.58 19.55
C PHE A 203 0.36 8.85 20.33
N GLY A 204 -0.93 9.15 20.55
CA GLY A 204 -1.34 10.23 21.45
C GLY A 204 -0.90 10.02 22.91
N MET A 205 -0.50 8.80 23.29
CA MET A 205 -0.05 8.46 24.65
C MET A 205 1.46 8.16 24.74
N THR A 206 2.22 8.21 23.65
CA THR A 206 3.62 7.78 23.64
C THR A 206 4.40 8.37 22.48
N ASP A 207 5.66 8.76 22.73
CA ASP A 207 6.66 9.15 21.74
C ASP A 207 7.64 7.99 21.43
N ALA A 208 7.29 6.77 21.83
CA ALA A 208 8.15 5.61 21.65
C ALA A 208 8.45 5.38 20.17
N ILE A 209 9.69 4.94 19.90
CA ILE A 209 10.19 4.53 18.59
C ILE A 209 10.74 3.10 18.65
N GLY A 210 11.05 2.50 17.49
CA GLY A 210 11.69 1.19 17.41
C GLY A 210 10.88 0.06 18.05
N SER A 211 11.53 -0.81 18.82
CA SER A 211 10.90 -2.04 19.33
C SER A 211 9.74 -1.81 20.29
N VAL A 212 9.84 -0.78 21.14
CA VAL A 212 8.77 -0.44 22.11
C VAL A 212 7.53 0.04 21.37
N MET A 213 7.71 0.91 20.37
CA MET A 213 6.63 1.36 19.48
C MET A 213 5.96 0.19 18.78
N ARG A 214 6.75 -0.69 18.15
CA ARG A 214 6.26 -1.87 17.43
C ARG A 214 5.37 -2.74 18.29
N LYS A 215 5.80 -3.04 19.53
CA LYS A 215 4.99 -3.80 20.49
C LYS A 215 3.65 -3.14 20.81
N LYS A 216 3.61 -1.81 20.87
CA LYS A 216 2.36 -1.07 21.15
C LYS A 216 1.39 -1.08 19.98
N ILE A 217 1.89 -1.03 18.74
CA ILE A 217 1.05 -1.01 17.52
C ILE A 217 0.70 -2.39 16.99
N GLU A 218 1.29 -3.47 17.51
CA GLU A 218 0.97 -4.87 17.13
C GLU A 218 -0.54 -5.15 17.03
N PRO A 219 -1.42 -4.71 17.96
CA PRO A 219 -2.86 -4.93 17.85
C PRO A 219 -3.50 -4.33 16.60
N VAL A 220 -2.90 -3.28 16.02
CA VAL A 220 -3.34 -2.62 14.78
C VAL A 220 -2.67 -3.25 13.56
N ILE A 221 -1.37 -3.54 13.64
CA ILE A 221 -0.58 -4.03 12.51
C ILE A 221 -0.89 -5.50 12.18
N ASN A 222 -1.12 -6.35 13.17
CA ASN A 222 -1.35 -7.79 12.94
C ASN A 222 -2.60 -8.04 12.08
N PRO A 223 -3.77 -7.44 12.36
CA PRO A 223 -4.94 -7.62 11.48
C PRO A 223 -4.72 -7.11 10.06
N ILE A 224 -3.94 -6.04 9.87
CA ILE A 224 -3.60 -5.52 8.53
C ILE A 224 -2.75 -6.55 7.78
N VAL A 225 -1.74 -7.12 8.43
CA VAL A 225 -0.89 -8.18 7.85
C VAL A 225 -1.70 -9.43 7.52
N GLU A 226 -2.66 -9.81 8.36
CA GLU A 226 -3.57 -10.93 8.08
C GLU A 226 -4.42 -10.69 6.83
N ASN A 227 -4.96 -9.48 6.65
CA ASN A 227 -5.67 -9.12 5.42
C ASN A 227 -4.75 -9.13 4.19
N ILE A 228 -3.51 -8.66 4.32
CA ILE A 228 -2.51 -8.75 3.22
C ILE A 228 -2.25 -10.22 2.86
N LYS A 229 -2.14 -11.12 3.84
CA LYS A 229 -1.92 -12.55 3.61
C LYS A 229 -3.08 -13.23 2.90
N LEU A 230 -4.31 -12.76 3.06
CA LEU A 230 -5.46 -13.28 2.30
C LEU A 230 -5.38 -12.95 0.80
N LEU A 231 -4.54 -11.99 0.41
CA LEU A 231 -4.36 -11.52 -0.96
C LEU A 231 -3.06 -12.05 -1.62
N ARG A 232 -2.24 -12.80 -0.88
CA ARG A 232 -0.96 -13.38 -1.32
C ARG A 232 -1.06 -14.88 -1.49
#